data_AF-A0A8K0NHT2-F1
#
_entry.id   AF-A0A8K0NHT2-F1
#
_cell.length_a   1.000
_cell.length_b   1.000
_cell.length_c   1.000
_cell.angle_alpha   90.00
_cell.angle_beta   90.00
_cell.angle_gamma   90.00
#
_symmetry.space_group_name_H-M   'P 1'
#
loop_
_entity.id
_entity.type
_entity.pdbx_description
1 polymer ?
#
loop_
_entity_poly.entity_id
_entity_poly.type
_entity_poly.pdbx_seq_one_letter_code
_entity_poly.pdbx_strand_id
1 'polypeptide(L)'
;MSYVTTLAIIADRFDATAVVARALPDLRFKWPITSTRPYVDDAGRPTDVEGALRQKILLAWLLNQPMRLHRESRELIVRGSRIWGVFPPEGEHEADFAAAWWNLPDGIEEELEHRRSCILHTVASIQRHFLARYSSRDRQCKLGYDSSAACDPFQLGQMLKFLLSRDLLRLADYAPGREPHASRLLDLEDLLATLKQLPSYQVDKHHLNCGPRLRVDPIIDYVKAMLAANVVSLPLAEWKRRRSDVSWVAGGDAPPVFAFTRALASDQRLRYEGAMYADGMARRLFTAGEWDWTPEG
;
A
#
# COMPACT_ATOMS: atom_id res chain seq x y z
N MET A 1 19.63 10.61 -15.89
CA MET A 1 18.98 10.75 -14.57
C MET A 1 20.01 11.17 -13.53
N SER A 2 20.96 10.30 -13.19
CA SER A 2 22.02 10.55 -12.18
C SER A 2 22.69 11.93 -12.28
N TYR A 3 23.09 12.39 -13.48
CA TYR A 3 23.75 13.70 -13.62
C TYR A 3 22.89 14.90 -13.17
N VAL A 4 21.57 14.87 -13.43
CA VAL A 4 20.65 15.93 -12.98
C VAL A 4 20.47 15.87 -11.46
N THR A 5 20.37 14.65 -10.92
CA THR A 5 20.29 14.43 -9.46
C THR A 5 21.51 15.03 -8.76
N THR A 6 22.72 14.72 -9.23
CA THR A 6 23.96 15.28 -8.69
C THR A 6 24.00 16.80 -8.83
N LEU A 7 23.60 17.35 -9.98
CA LEU A 7 23.53 18.79 -10.19
C LEU A 7 22.58 19.46 -9.20
N ALA A 8 21.41 18.89 -8.94
CA ALA A 8 20.45 19.43 -7.99
C ALA A 8 20.93 19.33 -6.54
N ILE A 9 21.59 18.22 -6.16
CA ILE A 9 22.20 18.07 -4.83
C ILE A 9 23.29 19.13 -4.62
N ILE A 10 24.14 19.36 -5.62
CA ILE A 10 25.16 20.41 -5.57
C ILE A 10 24.47 21.78 -5.50
N ALA A 11 23.48 22.04 -6.34
CA ALA A 11 22.76 23.30 -6.35
C ALA A 11 22.08 23.58 -5.01
N ASP A 12 21.52 22.58 -4.34
CA ASP A 12 20.95 22.70 -2.99
C ASP A 12 21.99 23.12 -1.96
N ARG A 13 23.18 22.50 -1.99
CA ARG A 13 24.30 22.88 -1.12
C ARG A 13 24.78 24.32 -1.30
N PHE A 14 24.57 24.91 -2.47
CA PHE A 14 24.98 26.28 -2.81
C PHE A 14 23.78 27.24 -2.95
N ASP A 15 22.58 26.86 -2.49
CA ASP A 15 21.35 27.66 -2.58
C ASP A 15 21.02 28.17 -4.01
N ALA A 16 21.27 27.32 -5.00
CA ALA A 16 21.12 27.59 -6.43
C ALA A 16 20.05 26.72 -7.11
N THR A 17 19.21 26.01 -6.35
CA THR A 17 18.17 25.10 -6.88
C THR A 17 17.18 25.80 -7.80
N ALA A 18 16.83 27.06 -7.51
CA ALA A 18 15.95 27.87 -8.35
C ALA A 18 16.55 28.13 -9.75
N VAL A 19 17.88 28.25 -9.87
CA VAL A 19 18.55 28.42 -11.16
C VAL A 19 18.47 27.12 -11.96
N VAL A 20 18.78 25.99 -11.34
CA VAL A 20 18.71 24.67 -11.98
C VAL A 20 17.27 24.32 -12.38
N ALA A 21 16.29 24.62 -11.53
CA ALA A 21 14.87 24.38 -11.83
C ALA A 21 14.41 25.16 -13.07
N ARG A 22 14.84 26.42 -13.23
CA ARG A 22 14.54 27.24 -14.41
C ARG A 22 15.24 26.75 -15.68
N ALA A 23 16.47 26.24 -15.57
CA ALA A 23 17.25 25.76 -16.71
C ALA A 23 16.88 24.33 -17.15
N LEU A 24 16.16 23.57 -16.32
CA LEU A 24 15.83 22.16 -16.60
C LEU A 24 15.08 21.94 -17.93
N PRO A 25 14.11 22.77 -18.34
CA PRO A 25 13.47 22.67 -19.65
C PRO A 25 14.46 22.87 -20.81
N ASP A 26 15.40 23.79 -20.66
CA ASP A 26 16.40 24.13 -21.70
C ASP A 26 17.39 22.99 -21.92
N LEU A 27 17.66 22.20 -20.88
CA LEU A 27 18.48 21.00 -20.95
C LEU A 27 17.81 19.84 -21.71
N ARG A 28 16.57 20.01 -22.19
CA ARG A 28 15.75 18.99 -22.87
C ARG A 28 15.71 17.66 -22.09
N PHE A 29 15.74 17.77 -20.76
CA PHE A 29 15.86 16.61 -19.89
C PHE A 29 14.59 15.75 -19.96
N LYS A 30 14.77 14.47 -20.28
CA LYS A 30 13.69 13.48 -20.27
C LYS A 30 13.76 12.63 -19.00
N TRP A 31 12.66 12.64 -18.27
CA TRP A 31 12.50 11.83 -17.07
C TRP A 31 12.35 10.34 -17.43
N PRO A 32 13.03 9.43 -16.73
CA PRO A 32 12.90 8.00 -16.98
C PRO A 32 11.50 7.49 -16.57
N ILE A 33 11.02 6.50 -17.32
CA ILE A 33 9.75 5.81 -17.06
C ILE A 33 10.04 4.61 -16.14
N THR A 34 9.35 4.52 -14.99
CA THR A 34 9.59 3.53 -13.93
C THR A 34 8.44 2.55 -13.74
N SER A 35 7.19 3.01 -13.95
CA SER A 35 5.96 2.30 -13.58
C SER A 35 5.83 0.85 -14.07
N THR A 36 6.43 0.43 -15.19
CA THR A 36 6.23 -0.92 -15.75
C THR A 36 7.35 -1.92 -15.51
N ARG A 37 8.49 -1.51 -14.93
CA ARG A 37 9.65 -2.40 -14.77
C ARG A 37 9.70 -2.96 -13.34
N PRO A 38 9.98 -4.25 -13.12
CA PRO A 38 10.09 -4.81 -11.77
C PRO A 38 11.37 -4.32 -11.06
N TYR A 39 11.35 -4.31 -9.72
CA TYR A 39 12.54 -3.98 -8.91
C TYR A 39 13.58 -5.08 -8.88
N VAL A 40 13.19 -6.29 -9.24
CA VAL A 40 14.03 -7.47 -9.26
C VAL A 40 13.85 -8.14 -10.62
N ASP A 41 14.93 -8.59 -11.24
CA ASP A 41 14.87 -9.35 -12.49
C ASP A 41 14.47 -10.81 -12.25
N ASP A 42 14.28 -11.58 -13.33
CA ASP A 42 13.89 -13.00 -13.25
C ASP A 42 14.93 -13.86 -12.50
N ALA A 43 16.17 -13.36 -12.37
CA ALA A 43 17.25 -14.02 -11.64
C ALA A 43 17.35 -13.59 -10.18
N GLY A 44 16.42 -12.77 -9.68
CA GLY A 44 16.43 -12.31 -8.29
C GLY A 44 17.38 -11.13 -8.03
N ARG A 45 17.96 -10.52 -9.08
CA ARG A 45 18.92 -9.41 -8.93
C ARG A 45 18.20 -8.06 -8.92
N PRO A 46 18.67 -7.10 -8.11
CA PRO A 46 18.05 -5.78 -8.05
C PRO A 46 18.23 -5.01 -9.36
N THR A 47 17.20 -4.28 -9.76
CA THR A 47 17.21 -3.36 -10.89
C THR A 47 17.38 -1.91 -10.43
N ASP A 48 17.80 -1.03 -11.34
CA ASP A 48 17.95 0.39 -11.05
C ASP A 48 16.62 1.16 -10.91
N VAL A 49 15.47 0.46 -10.98
CA VAL A 49 14.15 1.09 -11.06
C VAL A 49 13.81 1.84 -9.78
N GLU A 50 14.04 1.24 -8.62
CA GLU A 50 13.81 1.91 -7.32
C GLU A 50 14.75 3.10 -7.14
N GLY A 51 16.04 2.93 -7.46
CA GLY A 51 17.02 4.01 -7.43
C GLY A 51 16.60 5.18 -8.33
N ALA A 52 16.12 4.90 -9.55
CA ALA A 52 15.59 5.92 -10.45
C ALA A 52 14.33 6.59 -9.88
N LEU A 53 13.40 5.84 -9.29
CA LEU A 53 12.19 6.38 -8.67
C LEU A 53 12.52 7.33 -7.51
N ARG A 54 13.42 6.91 -6.63
CA ARG A 54 13.93 7.73 -5.52
C ARG A 54 14.65 8.99 -5.99
N GLN A 55 15.48 8.89 -7.03
CA GLN A 55 16.10 10.07 -7.66
C GLN A 55 15.05 11.05 -8.19
N LYS A 56 13.92 10.55 -8.74
CA LYS A 56 12.83 11.41 -9.20
C LYS A 56 12.15 12.14 -8.05
N ILE A 57 11.91 11.45 -6.93
CA ILE A 57 11.34 12.06 -5.71
C ILE A 57 12.26 13.14 -5.16
N LEU A 58 13.55 12.82 -4.95
CA LEU A 58 14.54 13.77 -4.45
C LEU A 58 14.64 15.01 -5.35
N LEU A 59 14.70 14.82 -6.66
CA LEU A 59 14.73 15.94 -7.59
C LEU A 59 13.46 16.77 -7.59
N ALA A 60 12.30 16.12 -7.49
CA ALA A 60 11.03 16.83 -7.42
C ALA A 60 10.94 17.68 -6.14
N TRP A 61 11.52 17.21 -5.04
CA TRP A 61 11.66 17.97 -3.81
C TRP A 61 12.59 19.18 -3.98
N LEU A 62 13.83 18.95 -4.40
CA LEU A 62 14.88 19.99 -4.52
C LEU A 62 14.53 21.06 -5.56
N LEU A 63 13.97 20.66 -6.70
CA LEU A 63 13.62 21.56 -7.80
C LEU A 63 12.16 22.06 -7.75
N ASN A 64 11.49 21.85 -6.62
CA ASN A 64 10.14 22.33 -6.34
C ASN A 64 9.09 21.96 -7.41
N GLN A 65 9.00 20.67 -7.76
CA GLN A 65 8.11 20.11 -8.79
C GLN A 65 6.93 19.34 -8.13
N PRO A 66 5.83 20.01 -7.74
CA PRO A 66 4.77 19.41 -6.91
C PRO A 66 4.08 18.22 -7.55
N MET A 67 3.71 18.31 -8.83
CA MET A 67 3.01 17.21 -9.54
C MET A 67 3.89 15.98 -9.71
N ARG A 68 5.21 16.17 -9.85
CA ARG A 68 6.15 15.05 -9.90
C ARG A 68 6.26 14.41 -8.54
N LEU A 69 6.49 15.20 -7.49
CA LEU A 69 6.60 14.66 -6.14
C LEU A 69 5.36 13.83 -5.77
N HIS A 70 4.18 14.36 -6.07
CA HIS A 70 2.90 13.68 -5.86
C HIS A 70 2.84 12.32 -6.56
N ARG A 71 3.11 12.28 -7.88
CA ARG A 71 3.09 11.02 -8.65
C ARG A 71 4.11 10.01 -8.15
N GLU A 72 5.37 10.44 -8.00
CA GLU A 72 6.48 9.52 -7.74
C GLU A 72 6.45 8.99 -6.30
N SER A 73 6.02 9.81 -5.32
CA SER A 73 5.80 9.34 -3.95
C SER A 73 4.69 8.28 -3.88
N ARG A 74 3.60 8.46 -4.63
CA ARG A 74 2.54 7.43 -4.73
C ARG A 74 3.07 6.14 -5.30
N GLU A 75 3.83 6.21 -6.39
CA GLU A 75 4.43 5.03 -7.03
C GLU A 75 5.34 4.29 -6.04
N LEU A 76 6.15 5.00 -5.26
CA LEU A 76 7.02 4.37 -4.24
C LEU A 76 6.21 3.74 -3.10
N ILE A 77 5.14 4.40 -2.62
CA ILE A 77 4.24 3.83 -1.60
C ILE A 77 3.58 2.53 -2.10
N VAL A 78 3.11 2.50 -3.35
CA VAL A 78 2.43 1.34 -3.95
C VAL A 78 3.38 0.16 -4.14
N ARG A 79 4.55 0.43 -4.70
CA ARG A 79 5.54 -0.61 -5.03
C ARG A 79 6.36 -1.06 -3.82
N GLY A 80 6.49 -0.20 -2.82
CA GLY A 80 7.35 -0.45 -1.67
C GLY A 80 8.79 -0.02 -1.89
N SER A 81 9.65 -0.43 -0.95
CA SER A 81 11.07 -0.14 -0.96
C SER A 81 11.88 -1.23 -0.27
N ARG A 82 13.12 -1.42 -0.72
CA ARG A 82 14.10 -2.35 -0.14
C ARG A 82 14.57 -1.96 1.26
N ILE A 83 14.64 -0.66 1.54
CA ILE A 83 15.17 -0.18 2.83
C ILE A 83 14.07 0.01 3.88
N TRP A 84 12.79 -0.13 3.52
CA TRP A 84 11.70 -0.06 4.48
C TRP A 84 11.69 -1.35 5.32
N GLY A 85 11.52 -1.22 6.64
CA GLY A 85 11.51 -2.30 7.62
C GLY A 85 12.83 -2.59 8.35
N VAL A 86 12.75 -3.49 9.34
CA VAL A 86 13.70 -3.61 10.47
C VAL A 86 15.09 -4.16 10.11
N PHE A 87 15.23 -4.88 9.00
CA PHE A 87 16.44 -5.61 8.64
C PHE A 87 16.85 -5.35 7.19
N PRO A 88 18.13 -5.10 6.88
CA PRO A 88 18.58 -5.02 5.50
C PRO A 88 18.32 -6.34 4.76
N PRO A 89 18.08 -6.31 3.44
CA PRO A 89 17.92 -7.53 2.65
C PRO A 89 19.18 -8.40 2.75
N GLU A 90 19.01 -9.72 2.81
CA GLU A 90 20.15 -10.65 2.85
C GLU A 90 21.06 -10.43 1.63
N GLY A 91 22.34 -10.16 1.87
CA GLY A 91 23.34 -9.96 0.81
C GLY A 91 23.54 -8.51 0.35
N GLU A 92 22.83 -7.54 0.94
CA GLU A 92 22.99 -6.11 0.64
C GLU A 92 23.72 -5.40 1.78
N HIS A 93 24.68 -4.55 1.44
CA HIS A 93 25.47 -3.79 2.41
C HIS A 93 24.92 -2.38 2.54
N GLU A 94 25.03 -1.77 3.73
CA GLU A 94 24.63 -0.37 3.95
C GLU A 94 25.27 0.60 2.93
N ALA A 95 26.48 0.28 2.46
CA ALA A 95 27.18 1.03 1.42
C ALA A 95 26.42 1.10 0.09
N ASP A 96 25.61 0.09 -0.25
CA ASP A 96 24.80 0.05 -1.47
C ASP A 96 23.71 1.15 -1.48
N PHE A 97 23.39 1.67 -0.29
CA PHE A 97 22.38 2.69 -0.04
C PHE A 97 22.96 4.03 0.41
N ALA A 98 24.27 4.26 0.24
CA ALA A 98 24.93 5.47 0.73
C ALA A 98 24.57 6.75 -0.05
N ALA A 99 23.99 6.63 -1.25
CA ALA A 99 23.65 7.80 -2.05
C ALA A 99 22.43 8.56 -1.49
N ALA A 100 22.45 9.90 -1.60
CA ALA A 100 21.48 10.79 -0.95
C ALA A 100 20.00 10.55 -1.31
N TRP A 101 19.70 9.89 -2.43
CA TRP A 101 18.31 9.55 -2.80
C TRP A 101 17.78 8.32 -2.08
N TRP A 102 18.64 7.47 -1.49
CA TRP A 102 18.19 6.33 -0.73
C TRP A 102 17.57 6.73 0.61
N ASN A 103 17.98 7.85 1.20
CA ASN A 103 17.34 8.40 2.39
C ASN A 103 16.78 9.79 2.09
N LEU A 104 15.47 9.86 1.81
CA LEU A 104 14.82 11.10 1.41
C LEU A 104 14.75 12.13 2.57
N PRO A 105 15.08 13.41 2.31
CA PRO A 105 15.25 14.42 3.35
C PRO A 105 13.94 14.86 4.01
N ASP A 106 14.05 15.71 5.02
CA ASP A 106 12.92 16.43 5.65
C ASP A 106 11.81 15.51 6.19
N GLY A 107 12.18 14.30 6.62
CA GLY A 107 11.30 13.24 7.11
C GLY A 107 10.28 12.75 6.06
N ILE A 108 10.60 12.93 4.78
CA ILE A 108 9.84 12.33 3.68
C ILE A 108 9.94 10.81 3.74
N GLU A 109 11.14 10.26 3.99
CA GLU A 109 11.34 8.80 4.04
C GLU A 109 10.41 8.15 5.08
N GLU A 110 10.45 8.64 6.32
CA GLU A 110 9.63 8.16 7.43
C GLU A 110 8.12 8.26 7.13
N GLU A 111 7.69 9.36 6.52
CA GLU A 111 6.29 9.56 6.15
C GLU A 111 5.82 8.58 5.07
N LEU A 112 6.62 8.34 4.03
CA LEU A 112 6.27 7.41 2.95
C LEU A 112 6.24 5.96 3.46
N GLU A 113 7.20 5.57 4.30
CA GLU A 113 7.20 4.26 4.96
C GLU A 113 5.96 4.09 5.85
N HIS A 114 5.64 5.10 6.67
CA HIS A 114 4.49 5.05 7.56
C HIS A 114 3.16 4.94 6.80
N ARG A 115 2.98 5.74 5.73
CA ARG A 115 1.79 5.66 4.87
C ARG A 115 1.60 4.26 4.28
N ARG A 116 2.68 3.67 3.78
CA ARG A 116 2.63 2.30 3.27
C ARG A 116 2.28 1.30 4.37
N SER A 117 2.88 1.45 5.55
CA SER A 117 2.58 0.58 6.70
C SER A 117 1.10 0.62 7.08
N CYS A 118 0.51 1.81 7.17
CA CYS A 118 -0.93 2.02 7.37
C CYS A 118 -1.79 1.29 6.33
N ILE A 119 -1.42 1.40 5.05
CA ILE A 119 -2.15 0.72 3.97
C ILE A 119 -2.00 -0.80 4.06
N LEU A 120 -0.79 -1.31 4.26
CA LEU A 120 -0.55 -2.76 4.44
C LEU A 120 -1.32 -3.30 5.65
N HIS A 121 -1.34 -2.55 6.75
CA HIS A 121 -2.10 -2.92 7.94
C HIS A 121 -3.60 -2.97 7.64
N THR A 122 -4.12 -2.00 6.88
CA THR A 122 -5.51 -1.99 6.39
C THR A 122 -5.81 -3.23 5.56
N VAL A 123 -4.98 -3.57 4.58
CA VAL A 123 -5.20 -4.76 3.72
C VAL A 123 -5.11 -6.05 4.54
N ALA A 124 -4.12 -6.17 5.42
CA ALA A 124 -3.98 -7.32 6.30
C ALA A 124 -5.16 -7.45 7.28
N SER A 125 -5.83 -6.35 7.65
CA SER A 125 -7.00 -6.39 8.53
C SER A 125 -8.19 -7.11 7.88
N ILE A 126 -8.31 -7.06 6.55
CA ILE A 126 -9.37 -7.77 5.80
C ILE A 126 -9.23 -9.27 6.02
N GLN A 127 -8.02 -9.80 5.78
CA GLN A 127 -7.73 -11.23 5.97
C GLN A 127 -7.97 -11.64 7.43
N ARG A 128 -7.46 -10.86 8.38
CA ARG A 128 -7.64 -11.10 9.82
C ARG A 128 -9.10 -11.13 10.22
N HIS A 129 -9.90 -10.18 9.73
CA HIS A 129 -11.33 -10.11 10.02
C HIS A 129 -12.08 -11.36 9.56
N PHE A 130 -11.90 -11.79 8.31
CA PHE A 130 -12.58 -12.99 7.82
C PHE A 130 -12.05 -14.26 8.47
N LEU A 131 -10.74 -14.39 8.72
CA LEU A 131 -10.18 -15.52 9.45
C LEU A 131 -10.76 -15.63 10.86
N ALA A 132 -10.83 -14.53 11.60
CA ALA A 132 -11.43 -14.49 12.94
C ALA A 132 -12.91 -14.89 12.87
N ARG A 133 -13.65 -14.34 11.91
CA ARG A 133 -15.09 -14.56 11.75
C ARG A 133 -15.44 -16.01 11.41
N TYR A 134 -14.72 -16.62 10.47
CA TYR A 134 -14.92 -18.03 10.10
C TYR A 134 -14.33 -19.03 11.10
N SER A 135 -13.39 -18.61 11.95
CA SER A 135 -12.87 -19.43 13.05
C SER A 135 -13.66 -19.26 14.36
N SER A 136 -14.57 -18.29 14.41
CA SER A 136 -15.42 -18.04 15.57
C SER A 136 -16.47 -19.14 15.75
N ARG A 137 -17.13 -19.15 16.91
CA ARG A 137 -18.28 -20.04 17.15
C ARG A 137 -19.57 -19.53 16.50
N ASP A 138 -19.56 -18.31 15.97
CA ASP A 138 -20.73 -17.66 15.38
C ASP A 138 -20.92 -18.10 13.92
N ARG A 139 -22.00 -18.81 13.68
CA ARG A 139 -22.33 -19.34 12.35
C ARG A 139 -22.55 -18.20 11.33
N GLN A 140 -21.76 -18.21 10.26
CA GLN A 140 -21.81 -17.27 9.15
C GLN A 140 -22.79 -17.69 8.07
N CYS A 141 -22.93 -18.99 7.82
CA CYS A 141 -23.96 -19.53 6.95
C CYS A 141 -25.34 -19.43 7.63
N LYS A 142 -26.26 -18.67 7.02
CA LYS A 142 -27.63 -18.44 7.53
C LYS A 142 -28.72 -19.18 6.76
N LEU A 143 -28.35 -20.08 5.83
CA LEU A 143 -29.29 -20.72 4.90
C LEU A 143 -30.14 -21.84 5.54
N GLY A 144 -29.71 -22.41 6.67
CA GLY A 144 -30.51 -23.35 7.46
C GLY A 144 -30.65 -24.77 6.89
N TYR A 145 -29.84 -25.14 5.90
CA TYR A 145 -29.77 -26.50 5.36
C TYR A 145 -28.93 -27.42 6.27
N ASP A 146 -29.08 -28.74 6.13
CA ASP A 146 -28.30 -29.72 6.89
C ASP A 146 -26.79 -29.55 6.68
N SER A 147 -26.37 -29.18 5.46
CA SER A 147 -24.98 -28.87 5.13
C SER A 147 -24.51 -27.48 5.59
N SER A 148 -25.39 -26.62 6.12
CA SER A 148 -25.02 -25.29 6.58
C SER A 148 -24.04 -25.30 7.76
N ALA A 149 -24.07 -26.33 8.61
CA ALA A 149 -23.10 -26.49 9.69
C ALA A 149 -21.68 -26.78 9.17
N ALA A 150 -21.55 -27.45 8.03
CA ALA A 150 -20.27 -27.75 7.39
C ALA A 150 -19.76 -26.61 6.50
N CYS A 151 -20.61 -25.62 6.18
CA CYS A 151 -20.27 -24.52 5.30
C CYS A 151 -19.11 -23.66 5.82
N ASP A 152 -19.19 -23.19 7.07
CA ASP A 152 -18.18 -22.26 7.59
C ASP A 152 -16.78 -22.91 7.71
N PRO A 153 -16.62 -24.14 8.26
CA PRO A 153 -15.33 -24.82 8.27
C PRO A 153 -14.78 -25.10 6.86
N PHE A 154 -15.65 -25.44 5.91
CA PHE A 154 -15.25 -25.61 4.52
C PHE A 154 -14.69 -24.30 3.93
N GLN A 155 -15.40 -23.18 4.12
CA GLN A 155 -14.97 -21.87 3.63
C GLN A 155 -13.66 -21.42 4.30
N LEU A 156 -13.50 -21.67 5.61
CA LEU A 156 -12.26 -21.42 6.33
C LEU A 156 -11.09 -22.21 5.72
N GLY A 157 -11.29 -23.50 5.46
CA GLY A 157 -10.28 -24.37 4.85
C GLY A 157 -9.88 -23.91 3.45
N GLN A 158 -10.84 -23.51 2.61
CA GLN A 158 -10.56 -22.97 1.28
C GLN A 158 -9.78 -21.64 1.36
N MET A 159 -10.13 -20.77 2.31
CA MET A 159 -9.45 -19.50 2.52
C MET A 159 -8.01 -19.70 3.01
N LEU A 160 -7.78 -20.56 4.02
CA LEU A 160 -6.45 -20.88 4.50
C LEU A 160 -5.58 -21.50 3.39
N LYS A 161 -6.11 -22.47 2.66
CA LYS A 161 -5.41 -23.10 1.53
C LYS A 161 -4.98 -22.05 0.49
N PHE A 162 -5.89 -21.15 0.13
CA PHE A 162 -5.59 -20.08 -0.82
C PHE A 162 -4.51 -19.14 -0.30
N LEU A 163 -4.68 -18.58 0.90
CA LEU A 163 -3.75 -17.60 1.48
C LEU A 163 -2.34 -18.18 1.66
N LEU A 164 -2.23 -19.43 2.12
CA LEU A 164 -0.94 -20.13 2.25
C LEU A 164 -0.28 -20.39 0.90
N SER A 165 -1.06 -20.82 -0.11
CA SER A 165 -0.53 -21.11 -1.46
C SER A 165 0.00 -19.86 -2.18
N ARG A 166 -0.42 -18.68 -1.75
CA ARG A 166 -0.03 -17.38 -2.33
C ARG A 166 0.96 -16.60 -1.45
N ASP A 167 1.48 -17.21 -0.38
CA ASP A 167 2.33 -16.56 0.64
C ASP A 167 1.72 -15.26 1.21
N LEU A 168 0.39 -15.20 1.31
CA LEU A 168 -0.35 -14.08 1.89
C LEU A 168 -0.65 -14.26 3.39
N LEU A 169 -0.36 -15.44 3.91
CA LEU A 169 -0.48 -15.82 5.31
C LEU A 169 0.62 -16.84 5.60
N ARG A 170 1.20 -16.79 6.80
CA ARG A 170 2.12 -17.81 7.29
C ARG A 170 1.59 -18.36 8.61
N LEU A 171 1.68 -19.67 8.76
CA LEU A 171 1.41 -20.32 10.04
C LEU A 171 2.73 -20.42 10.80
N ALA A 172 2.74 -19.91 12.02
CA ALA A 172 3.81 -20.16 12.97
C ALA A 172 3.40 -21.34 13.86
N ASP A 173 4.33 -22.27 14.07
CA ASP A 173 4.22 -23.27 15.13
C ASP A 173 4.88 -22.75 16.42
N TYR A 174 4.99 -23.61 17.43
CA TYR A 174 5.65 -23.26 18.70
C TYR A 174 7.18 -23.35 18.63
N ALA A 175 7.77 -23.68 17.47
CA ALA A 175 9.20 -23.70 17.33
C ALA A 175 9.75 -22.26 17.22
N PRO A 176 10.98 -22.00 17.67
CA PRO A 176 11.63 -20.71 17.42
C PRO A 176 11.83 -20.54 15.90
N GLY A 177 10.94 -19.78 15.28
CA GLY A 177 10.86 -19.58 13.83
C GLY A 177 11.74 -18.44 13.31
N ARG A 178 12.03 -18.47 12.01
CA ARG A 178 12.71 -17.39 11.27
C ARG A 178 11.79 -16.17 11.10
N GLU A 179 12.34 -14.97 11.30
CA GLU A 179 11.62 -13.71 11.12
C GLU A 179 11.32 -13.38 9.64
N PRO A 180 10.25 -12.63 9.35
CA PRO A 180 9.75 -12.42 7.99
C PRO A 180 10.48 -11.29 7.22
N HIS A 181 10.96 -11.61 6.00
CA HIS A 181 11.68 -10.65 5.13
C HIS A 181 10.87 -10.09 3.92
N ALA A 182 9.73 -10.68 3.53
CA ALA A 182 9.19 -10.47 2.17
C ALA A 182 8.12 -9.38 1.97
N SER A 183 7.54 -8.78 3.02
CA SER A 183 6.39 -7.86 2.87
C SER A 183 6.73 -6.50 2.25
N ARG A 184 8.02 -6.14 2.17
CA ARG A 184 8.45 -4.76 1.90
C ARG A 184 8.39 -4.39 0.43
N LEU A 185 8.62 -5.35 -0.46
CA LEU A 185 8.62 -5.19 -1.93
C LEU A 185 7.33 -5.63 -2.61
N LEU A 186 6.34 -6.01 -1.82
CA LEU A 186 5.06 -6.47 -2.34
C LEU A 186 4.31 -5.30 -3.01
N ASP A 187 4.04 -5.39 -4.29
CA ASP A 187 3.21 -4.39 -4.96
C ASP A 187 1.77 -4.44 -4.44
N LEU A 188 1.23 -3.30 -4.00
CA LEU A 188 -0.10 -3.22 -3.42
C LEU A 188 -1.21 -3.54 -4.43
N GLU A 189 -1.02 -3.20 -5.71
CA GLU A 189 -2.01 -3.50 -6.75
C GLU A 189 -2.05 -5.00 -7.03
N ASP A 190 -0.88 -5.65 -7.10
CA ASP A 190 -0.77 -7.10 -7.26
C ASP A 190 -1.31 -7.86 -6.03
N LEU A 191 -1.05 -7.35 -4.83
CA LEU A 191 -1.62 -7.91 -3.60
C LEU A 191 -3.15 -7.89 -3.65
N LEU A 192 -3.73 -6.73 -3.95
CA LEU A 192 -5.18 -6.57 -4.03
C LEU A 192 -5.77 -7.39 -5.19
N ALA A 193 -5.08 -7.49 -6.33
CA ALA A 193 -5.48 -8.36 -7.43
C ALA A 193 -5.47 -9.84 -7.02
N THR A 194 -4.46 -10.28 -6.27
CA THR A 194 -4.36 -11.63 -5.74
C THR A 194 -5.50 -11.91 -4.77
N LEU A 195 -5.81 -11.00 -3.84
CA LEU A 195 -6.92 -11.19 -2.90
C LEU A 195 -8.29 -11.36 -3.60
N LYS A 196 -8.53 -10.71 -4.74
CA LYS A 196 -9.76 -10.93 -5.55
C LYS A 196 -9.86 -12.32 -6.17
N GLN A 197 -8.78 -13.10 -6.18
CA GLN A 197 -8.76 -14.48 -6.68
C GLN A 197 -9.18 -15.50 -5.62
N LEU A 198 -9.65 -15.05 -4.43
CA LEU A 198 -10.20 -15.93 -3.42
C LEU A 198 -11.22 -16.91 -4.03
N PRO A 199 -11.16 -18.20 -3.68
CA PRO A 199 -12.03 -19.21 -4.26
C PRO A 199 -13.49 -18.93 -3.89
N SER A 200 -14.40 -19.19 -4.84
CA SER A 200 -15.85 -19.18 -4.64
C SER A 200 -16.42 -20.60 -4.59
N TYR A 201 -15.61 -21.56 -4.12
CA TYR A 201 -16.05 -22.95 -3.99
C TYR A 201 -17.17 -23.07 -2.97
N GLN A 202 -18.06 -24.02 -3.20
CA GLN A 202 -19.26 -24.23 -2.40
C GLN A 202 -19.25 -25.65 -1.88
N VAL A 203 -19.86 -25.86 -0.71
CA VAL A 203 -20.04 -27.22 -0.17
C VAL A 203 -20.96 -28.04 -1.08
N ASP A 204 -22.04 -27.41 -1.55
CA ASP A 204 -23.02 -27.99 -2.46
C ASP A 204 -23.77 -26.88 -3.22
N LYS A 205 -24.73 -27.30 -4.05
CA LYS A 205 -25.60 -26.42 -4.86
C LYS A 205 -26.46 -25.44 -4.05
N HIS A 206 -26.64 -25.64 -2.75
CA HIS A 206 -27.47 -24.79 -1.90
C HIS A 206 -26.69 -23.57 -1.38
N HIS A 207 -25.37 -23.55 -1.51
CA HIS A 207 -24.49 -22.55 -0.90
C HIS A 207 -23.95 -21.52 -1.90
N LEU A 208 -24.74 -21.17 -2.93
CA LEU A 208 -24.33 -20.30 -4.04
C LEU A 208 -23.78 -18.93 -3.61
N ASN A 209 -24.35 -18.38 -2.53
CA ASN A 209 -24.01 -17.06 -1.99
C ASN A 209 -23.17 -17.14 -0.71
N CYS A 210 -22.65 -18.32 -0.38
CA CYS A 210 -21.75 -18.49 0.76
C CYS A 210 -20.29 -18.36 0.35
N GLY A 211 -19.47 -17.92 1.29
CA GLY A 211 -18.02 -17.85 1.14
C GLY A 211 -17.46 -16.43 1.18
N PRO A 212 -16.14 -16.32 1.41
CA PRO A 212 -15.49 -15.04 1.68
C PRO A 212 -15.42 -14.15 0.44
N ARG A 213 -15.28 -14.71 -0.76
CA ARG A 213 -15.08 -13.94 -2.00
C ARG A 213 -16.16 -12.87 -2.22
N LEU A 214 -17.43 -13.24 -2.11
CA LEU A 214 -18.56 -12.32 -2.29
C LEU A 214 -18.54 -11.15 -1.31
N ARG A 215 -17.97 -11.35 -0.11
CA ARG A 215 -17.85 -10.33 0.93
C ARG A 215 -16.58 -9.49 0.77
N VAL A 216 -15.48 -10.11 0.34
CA VAL A 216 -14.17 -9.49 0.18
C VAL A 216 -14.11 -8.62 -1.07
N ASP A 217 -14.71 -9.03 -2.20
CA ASP A 217 -14.61 -8.32 -3.47
C ASP A 217 -15.02 -6.83 -3.38
N PRO A 218 -16.17 -6.46 -2.78
CA PRO A 218 -16.56 -5.06 -2.61
C PRO A 218 -15.60 -4.25 -1.73
N ILE A 219 -15.01 -4.89 -0.72
CA ILE A 219 -14.03 -4.26 0.18
C ILE A 219 -12.74 -3.97 -0.59
N ILE A 220 -12.26 -4.94 -1.37
CA ILE A 220 -11.04 -4.77 -2.16
C ILE A 220 -11.24 -3.67 -3.21
N ASP A 221 -12.40 -3.61 -3.86
CA ASP A 221 -12.70 -2.53 -4.81
C ASP A 221 -12.74 -1.17 -4.14
N TYR A 222 -13.26 -1.09 -2.91
CA TYR A 222 -13.24 0.12 -2.10
C TYR A 222 -11.82 0.54 -1.71
N VAL A 223 -10.98 -0.38 -1.24
CA VAL A 223 -9.58 -0.10 -0.90
C VAL A 223 -8.79 0.36 -2.13
N LYS A 224 -9.01 -0.27 -3.29
CA LYS A 224 -8.41 0.16 -4.57
C LYS A 224 -8.80 1.58 -4.93
N ALA A 225 -10.07 1.95 -4.75
CA ALA A 225 -10.52 3.33 -4.97
C ALA A 225 -9.85 4.31 -4.00
N MET A 226 -9.71 3.96 -2.72
CA MET A 226 -9.04 4.80 -1.73
C MET A 226 -7.53 4.93 -1.97
N LEU A 227 -6.88 3.90 -2.53
CA LEU A 227 -5.49 3.97 -2.98
C LEU A 227 -5.26 4.98 -4.13
N ALA A 228 -6.31 5.30 -4.88
CA ALA A 228 -6.32 6.34 -5.91
C ALA A 228 -6.54 7.76 -5.37
N ALA A 229 -6.81 7.92 -4.07
CA ALA A 229 -6.98 9.24 -3.46
C ALA A 229 -5.64 10.01 -3.42
N ASN A 230 -5.72 11.33 -3.53
CA ASN A 230 -4.55 12.20 -3.55
C ASN A 230 -3.83 12.24 -2.20
N VAL A 231 -4.55 11.97 -1.11
CA VAL A 231 -3.99 11.95 0.25
C VAL A 231 -2.93 10.87 0.47
N VAL A 232 -2.90 9.83 -0.37
CA VAL A 232 -1.86 8.77 -0.32
C VAL A 232 -0.51 9.36 -0.73
N SER A 233 -0.49 10.20 -1.76
CA SER A 233 0.71 10.88 -2.25
C SER A 233 1.15 12.02 -1.33
N LEU A 234 2.41 12.44 -1.44
CA LEU A 234 2.94 13.58 -0.70
C LEU A 234 2.64 14.92 -1.41
N PRO A 235 1.80 15.81 -0.83
CA PRO A 235 1.53 17.13 -1.41
C PRO A 235 2.65 18.12 -1.03
N LEU A 236 3.50 18.48 -1.99
CA LEU A 236 4.71 19.31 -1.75
C LEU A 236 4.43 20.65 -1.03
N ALA A 237 3.44 21.41 -1.48
CA ALA A 237 3.21 22.77 -0.98
C ALA A 237 2.71 22.75 0.47
N GLU A 238 1.84 21.82 0.77
CA GLU A 238 1.25 21.57 2.08
C GLU A 238 2.27 20.92 3.01
N TRP A 239 3.12 20.02 2.51
CA TRP A 239 4.21 19.45 3.28
C TRP A 239 5.17 20.53 3.79
N LYS A 240 5.53 21.50 2.93
CA LYS A 240 6.41 22.61 3.31
C LYS A 240 5.74 23.62 4.25
N ARG A 241 4.45 23.91 4.08
CA ARG A 241 3.75 24.99 4.82
C ARG A 241 2.99 24.53 6.06
N ARG A 242 2.41 23.33 6.01
CA ARG A 242 1.42 22.79 6.96
C ARG A 242 1.64 21.29 7.16
N ARG A 243 2.87 20.91 7.50
CA ARG A 243 3.27 19.50 7.65
C ARG A 243 2.38 18.72 8.61
N SER A 244 2.00 19.33 9.74
CA SER A 244 1.09 18.73 10.73
C SER A 244 -0.24 18.29 10.15
N ASP A 245 -0.77 19.03 9.18
CA ASP A 245 -2.10 18.79 8.62
C ASP A 245 -2.08 17.60 7.66
N VAL A 246 -0.97 17.39 6.95
CA VAL A 246 -0.86 16.36 5.90
C VAL A 246 -0.06 15.13 6.32
N SER A 247 0.72 15.22 7.39
CA SER A 247 1.48 14.08 7.92
C SER A 247 0.54 13.05 8.56
N TRP A 248 0.81 11.79 8.26
CA TRP A 248 0.17 10.65 8.92
C TRP A 248 0.92 10.27 10.19
N VAL A 249 2.24 10.52 10.23
CA VAL A 249 3.07 10.29 11.42
C VAL A 249 2.73 11.26 12.55
N ALA A 250 2.56 12.55 12.25
CA ALA A 250 2.38 13.61 13.26
C ALA A 250 0.90 13.91 13.61
N GLY A 251 -0.06 13.29 12.94
CA GLY A 251 -1.48 13.67 12.98
C GLY A 251 -2.33 12.84 13.95
N GLY A 252 -3.08 13.53 14.83
CA GLY A 252 -3.85 12.97 15.95
C GLY A 252 -5.25 12.42 15.64
N ASP A 253 -5.94 11.97 16.70
CA ASP A 253 -7.28 11.32 16.75
C ASP A 253 -7.66 10.57 15.47
N ALA A 254 -6.83 9.58 15.12
CA ALA A 254 -7.28 8.52 14.23
C ALA A 254 -8.59 7.95 14.79
N PRO A 255 -9.64 7.78 13.97
CA PRO A 255 -10.85 7.12 14.45
C PRO A 255 -10.45 5.73 14.97
N PRO A 256 -10.91 5.35 16.18
CA PRO A 256 -10.51 4.07 16.76
C PRO A 256 -10.95 2.90 15.87
N VAL A 257 -12.10 3.04 15.19
CA VAL A 257 -12.66 2.00 14.32
C VAL A 257 -13.18 2.61 13.02
N PHE A 258 -12.78 2.04 11.88
CA PHE A 258 -13.40 2.27 10.58
C PHE A 258 -14.42 1.17 10.29
N ALA A 259 -15.67 1.54 10.03
CA ALA A 259 -16.74 0.59 9.68
C ALA A 259 -17.07 0.64 8.18
N PHE A 260 -16.97 -0.50 7.51
CA PHE A 260 -17.35 -0.66 6.12
C PHE A 260 -18.84 -0.99 6.00
N THR A 261 -19.64 -0.05 5.51
CA THR A 261 -21.10 -0.19 5.42
C THR A 261 -21.57 -0.55 4.01
N ARG A 262 -22.80 -1.09 3.89
CA ARG A 262 -23.46 -1.27 2.58
C ARG A 262 -23.57 0.00 1.75
N ALA A 263 -23.74 1.16 2.41
CA ALA A 263 -23.75 2.46 1.72
C ALA A 263 -22.41 2.74 1.03
N LEU A 264 -21.28 2.47 1.70
CA LEU A 264 -19.95 2.60 1.10
C LEU A 264 -19.72 1.60 -0.03
N ALA A 265 -20.17 0.36 0.12
CA ALA A 265 -20.04 -0.68 -0.91
C ALA A 265 -20.78 -0.34 -2.20
N SER A 266 -21.90 0.39 -2.09
CA SER A 266 -22.79 0.73 -3.22
C SER A 266 -22.55 2.12 -3.79
N ASP A 267 -21.74 2.97 -3.15
CA ASP A 267 -21.53 4.34 -3.62
C ASP A 267 -20.65 4.39 -4.87
N GLN A 268 -21.31 4.61 -6.02
CA GLN A 268 -20.63 4.72 -7.31
C GLN A 268 -19.73 5.95 -7.40
N ARG A 269 -19.96 7.00 -6.60
CA ARG A 269 -19.15 8.23 -6.63
C ARG A 269 -17.72 8.00 -6.19
N LEU A 270 -17.51 7.02 -5.31
CA LEU A 270 -16.19 6.66 -4.81
C LEU A 270 -15.36 5.89 -5.85
N ARG A 271 -15.95 5.47 -6.97
CA ARG A 271 -15.25 4.75 -8.05
C ARG A 271 -14.54 5.67 -9.04
N TYR A 272 -14.72 6.98 -8.94
CA TYR A 272 -14.06 7.96 -9.80
C TYR A 272 -12.86 8.59 -9.10
N GLU A 273 -11.72 8.64 -9.79
CA GLU A 273 -10.51 9.33 -9.30
C GLU A 273 -10.79 10.80 -9.00
N GLY A 274 -10.33 11.30 -7.84
CA GLY A 274 -10.45 12.71 -7.48
C GLY A 274 -11.82 13.16 -6.94
N ALA A 275 -12.69 12.24 -6.51
CA ALA A 275 -13.92 12.63 -5.83
C ALA A 275 -13.61 13.48 -4.59
N MET A 276 -14.25 14.65 -4.43
CA MET A 276 -13.95 15.65 -3.38
C MET A 276 -13.94 15.09 -1.94
N TYR A 277 -14.61 13.96 -1.68
CA TYR A 277 -14.67 13.31 -0.37
C TYR A 277 -13.72 12.11 -0.21
N ALA A 278 -13.03 11.69 -1.28
CA ALA A 278 -12.18 10.51 -1.28
C ALA A 278 -10.95 10.69 -0.37
N ASP A 279 -10.34 11.88 -0.32
CA ASP A 279 -9.15 12.12 0.50
C ASP A 279 -9.44 11.99 2.00
N GLY A 280 -10.52 12.60 2.48
CA GLY A 280 -10.93 12.46 3.88
C GLY A 280 -11.36 11.04 4.23
N MET A 281 -11.93 10.31 3.28
CA MET A 281 -12.31 8.91 3.48
C MET A 281 -11.10 7.96 3.48
N ALA A 282 -10.19 8.12 2.53
CA ALA A 282 -8.96 7.35 2.43
C ALA A 282 -8.08 7.56 3.66
N ARG A 283 -7.96 8.81 4.16
CA ARG A 283 -7.25 9.07 5.41
C ARG A 283 -7.88 8.31 6.58
N ARG A 284 -9.19 8.47 6.80
CA ARG A 284 -9.92 7.76 7.86
C ARG A 284 -9.80 6.24 7.75
N LEU A 285 -9.82 5.71 6.53
CA LEU A 285 -9.64 4.28 6.28
C LEU A 285 -8.24 3.82 6.66
N PHE A 286 -7.20 4.46 6.12
CA PHE A 286 -5.83 3.94 6.23
C PHE A 286 -5.19 4.21 7.58
N THR A 287 -5.60 5.28 8.27
CA THR A 287 -5.06 5.63 9.59
C THR A 287 -5.90 5.11 10.75
N ALA A 288 -6.96 4.32 10.52
CA ALA A 288 -7.79 3.78 11.61
C ALA A 288 -7.00 2.86 12.55
N GLY A 289 -7.43 2.78 13.82
CA GLY A 289 -6.88 1.81 14.78
C GLY A 289 -7.35 0.38 14.49
N GLU A 290 -8.63 0.23 14.16
CA GLU A 290 -9.30 -1.02 13.87
C GLU A 290 -10.25 -0.90 12.65
N TRP A 291 -10.61 -2.03 12.05
CA TRP A 291 -11.52 -2.10 10.92
C TRP A 291 -12.62 -3.13 11.17
N ASP A 292 -13.87 -2.70 11.04
CA ASP A 292 -15.01 -3.60 10.89
C ASP A 292 -15.38 -3.70 9.42
N TRP A 293 -15.16 -4.89 8.85
CA TRP A 293 -15.47 -5.20 7.46
C TRP A 293 -16.86 -5.81 7.27
N THR A 294 -17.70 -5.81 8.31
CA THR A 294 -19.07 -6.33 8.27
C THR A 294 -20.02 -5.28 7.69
N PRO A 295 -20.63 -5.50 6.52
CA PRO A 295 -21.54 -4.52 5.92
C PRO A 295 -22.87 -4.32 6.67
N GLU A 296 -23.16 -5.16 7.67
CA GLU A 296 -24.46 -5.32 8.35
C GLU A 296 -24.45 -4.83 9.81
N GLY A 297 -23.45 -4.03 10.19
CA GLY A 297 -23.48 -3.23 11.42
C GLY A 297 -24.45 -2.06 11.33
#